data_AF-A5UL23-F1
#
_entry.id   AF-A5UL23-F1
#
_cell.length_a   1.000
_cell.length_b   1.000
_cell.length_c   1.000
_cell.angle_alpha   90.00
_cell.angle_beta   90.00
_cell.angle_gamma   90.00
#
_symmetry.space_group_name_H-M   'P 1'
#
loop_
_entity.id
_entity.type
_entity.pdbx_description
1 polymer ?
#
loop_
_entity_poly.entity_id
_entity_poly.type
_entity_poly.pdbx_seq_one_letter_code
_entity_poly.pdbx_strand_id
1 'polypeptide(L)'
;MAFEDWITKDVKNVLLVEPNFPIPNKSRNHANFLPIGLLKIAAYLRNKSINIKLVRHDKENLKQTTLFPKKNQEFKPDLICVTSIFTYWSKYVKNTVSYYKSLYKNIPVIVGGIYASLMPEHCKNYTKCDDVILGPIYEAEKLYPAYDLVDVDYQIVHTSRGCVRQCKFCGTYIIEPEWKCKKSIKKEIKKKKIIFYDNNLLANPYIKNILNELIELKQNHEISYVESQSGFDGRILRKHPEIAKMLKKAGFKNPKIAWDYNLKQAPKIKEQIDLLISGGFKAKEISIFMIYNYDLDYNEMEKKRVQCAKWGVQITDCRYRPLDQTFDEYSPYKTKGQTNKDYYIHPNWTDKEIRKFRRNIRRHNICMRHEVDYHSSILERKKIPQELAQKYREMDYNEVKQYLPDAWTPVKSHDLNEKDYFKISDTLTHIKKPEKTQKNQTLLNHDYCPPKQNIIQINYLTTYNKTNSQIVENKNKKDNIDECIKYIINTKQKNEIEIPYRINAK
;
A
#
# COMPACT_ATOMS: atom_id res chain seq x y z
N MET A 1 32.29 10.27 -3.00
CA MET A 1 32.28 11.46 -3.88
C MET A 1 30.84 11.96 -3.98
N ALA A 2 30.63 13.18 -4.49
CA ALA A 2 29.30 13.61 -4.92
C ALA A 2 28.87 12.82 -6.17
N PHE A 3 27.58 12.88 -6.53
CA PHE A 3 27.12 12.24 -7.78
C PHE A 3 27.68 12.98 -9.00
N GLU A 4 27.75 14.30 -8.91
CA GLU A 4 28.26 15.23 -9.91
C GLU A 4 29.71 14.91 -10.33
N ASP A 5 30.55 14.48 -9.39
CA ASP A 5 31.95 14.12 -9.62
C ASP A 5 32.10 12.94 -10.61
N TRP A 6 31.09 12.07 -10.65
CA TRP A 6 31.02 10.93 -11.58
C TRP A 6 30.51 11.31 -12.98
N ILE A 7 30.05 12.54 -13.19
CA ILE A 7 29.48 13.02 -14.46
C ILE A 7 30.52 13.88 -15.20
N THR A 8 31.62 13.24 -15.59
CA THR A 8 32.72 13.86 -16.35
C THR A 8 32.31 14.15 -17.80
N LYS A 9 33.16 14.87 -18.55
CA LYS A 9 32.92 15.17 -19.97
C LYS A 9 32.81 13.91 -20.84
N ASP A 10 33.43 12.81 -20.43
CA ASP A 10 33.54 11.57 -21.21
C ASP A 10 32.34 10.63 -20.99
N VAL A 11 31.57 10.82 -19.91
CA VAL A 11 30.34 10.05 -19.65
C VAL A 11 29.25 10.49 -20.61
N LYS A 12 28.96 9.66 -21.63
CA LYS A 12 27.89 9.90 -22.63
C LYS A 12 26.70 8.97 -22.46
N ASN A 13 26.90 7.79 -21.88
CA ASN A 13 25.91 6.73 -21.75
C ASN A 13 25.87 6.23 -20.30
N VAL A 14 24.72 6.36 -19.63
CA VAL A 14 24.54 5.91 -18.24
C VAL A 14 23.48 4.82 -18.15
N LEU A 15 23.85 3.70 -17.54
CA LEU A 15 22.92 2.61 -17.24
C LEU A 15 22.38 2.76 -15.82
N LEU A 16 21.08 2.96 -15.69
CA LEU A 16 20.38 3.06 -14.42
C LEU A 16 19.75 1.70 -14.10
N VAL A 17 19.99 1.17 -12.90
CA VAL A 17 19.67 -0.22 -12.57
C VAL A 17 18.86 -0.35 -11.29
N GLU A 18 17.68 -0.96 -11.39
CA GLU A 18 16.88 -1.45 -10.28
C GLU A 18 17.11 -2.97 -10.08
N PRO A 19 17.70 -3.40 -8.94
CA PRO A 19 17.83 -4.81 -8.57
C PRO A 19 16.49 -5.56 -8.49
N ASN A 20 16.53 -6.87 -8.68
CA ASN A 20 15.36 -7.76 -8.54
C ASN A 20 14.97 -7.97 -7.07
N PHE A 21 14.42 -6.93 -6.45
CA PHE A 21 13.97 -6.98 -5.07
C PHE A 21 12.78 -7.95 -4.90
N PRO A 22 12.65 -8.64 -3.75
CA PRO A 22 11.65 -9.71 -3.55
C PRO A 22 10.22 -9.19 -3.32
N ILE A 23 9.82 -8.12 -4.00
CA ILE A 23 8.58 -7.36 -3.77
C ILE A 23 7.35 -8.21 -4.13
N PRO A 24 6.33 -8.36 -3.24
CA PRO A 24 5.17 -9.22 -3.55
C PRO A 24 4.23 -8.62 -4.60
N ASN A 25 3.98 -9.38 -5.68
CA ASN A 25 3.12 -9.01 -6.82
C ASN A 25 1.67 -8.65 -6.42
N LYS A 26 1.22 -9.02 -5.21
CA LYS A 26 -0.15 -8.76 -4.71
C LYS A 26 -0.29 -7.50 -3.85
N SER A 27 0.77 -6.71 -3.66
CA SER A 27 0.71 -5.51 -2.82
C SER A 27 0.04 -4.35 -3.56
N ARG A 28 -1.13 -3.86 -3.12
CA ARG A 28 -1.76 -2.66 -3.70
C ARG A 28 -0.86 -1.42 -3.69
N ASN A 29 0.08 -1.34 -2.73
CA ASN A 29 0.97 -0.19 -2.57
C ASN A 29 2.39 -0.44 -3.12
N HIS A 30 2.75 -1.69 -3.41
CA HIS A 30 4.13 -2.06 -3.79
C HIS A 30 4.24 -2.99 -5.01
N ALA A 31 3.15 -3.49 -5.60
CA ALA A 31 3.24 -4.34 -6.80
C ALA A 31 3.97 -3.62 -7.94
N ASN A 32 3.78 -2.31 -8.04
CA ASN A 32 4.50 -1.41 -8.93
C ASN A 32 5.37 -0.45 -8.10
N PHE A 33 6.31 -0.96 -7.29
CA PHE A 33 7.34 -0.10 -6.71
C PHE A 33 8.06 0.65 -7.84
N LEU A 34 8.35 1.94 -7.64
CA LEU A 34 9.02 2.77 -8.63
C LEU A 34 10.39 3.22 -8.11
N PRO A 35 11.46 3.11 -8.91
CA PRO A 35 12.79 3.57 -8.53
C PRO A 35 12.86 5.10 -8.71
N ILE A 36 12.06 5.86 -7.97
CA ILE A 36 11.84 7.30 -8.16
C ILE A 36 13.13 8.13 -8.15
N GLY A 37 14.14 7.71 -7.39
CA GLY A 37 15.48 8.29 -7.44
C GLY A 37 16.16 8.12 -8.80
N LEU A 38 16.12 6.92 -9.40
CA LEU A 38 16.64 6.69 -10.75
C LEU A 38 15.85 7.48 -11.81
N LEU A 39 14.53 7.62 -11.66
CA LEU A 39 13.72 8.42 -12.60
C LEU A 39 14.07 9.92 -12.54
N LYS A 40 14.45 10.44 -11.37
CA LYS A 40 14.96 11.81 -11.21
C LYS A 40 16.37 11.96 -11.78
N ILE A 41 17.25 11.00 -11.50
CA ILE A 41 18.61 10.94 -12.07
C ILE A 41 18.54 10.87 -13.61
N ALA A 42 17.62 10.09 -14.18
CA ALA A 42 17.41 10.01 -15.63
C ALA A 42 17.05 11.38 -16.24
N ALA A 43 16.14 12.13 -15.60
CA ALA A 43 15.79 13.49 -16.04
C ALA A 43 16.99 14.45 -15.93
N TYR A 44 17.77 14.36 -14.85
CA TYR A 44 18.99 15.15 -14.63
C TYR A 44 20.07 14.89 -15.67
N LEU A 45 20.32 13.62 -16.00
CA LEU A 45 21.31 13.22 -17.01
C LEU A 45 20.87 13.65 -18.42
N ARG A 46 19.57 13.51 -18.75
CA ARG A 46 19.01 14.02 -20.02
C ARG A 46 19.20 15.53 -20.18
N ASN A 47 19.05 16.31 -19.10
CA ASN A 47 19.33 17.76 -19.12
C ASN A 47 20.83 18.10 -19.32
N LYS A 48 21.74 17.12 -19.23
CA LYS A 48 23.16 17.22 -19.57
C LYS A 48 23.49 16.60 -20.94
N SER A 49 22.48 16.29 -21.76
CA SER A 49 22.62 15.59 -23.04
C SER A 49 23.29 14.21 -22.94
N ILE A 50 23.14 13.54 -21.79
CA ILE A 50 23.64 12.18 -21.54
C ILE A 50 22.55 11.17 -21.92
N ASN A 51 22.92 10.20 -22.73
CA ASN A 51 22.08 9.07 -23.11
C ASN A 51 21.87 8.16 -21.88
N ILE A 52 20.63 7.72 -21.66
CA ILE A 52 20.28 6.90 -20.50
C ILE A 52 19.53 5.64 -20.91
N LYS A 53 19.73 4.57 -20.14
CA LYS A 53 18.92 3.36 -20.20
C LYS A 53 18.55 2.92 -18.80
N LEU A 54 17.27 2.73 -18.54
CA LEU A 54 16.78 2.11 -17.31
C LEU A 54 16.65 0.61 -17.51
N VAL A 55 17.19 -0.18 -16.59
CA VAL A 55 16.97 -1.63 -16.50
C VAL A 55 16.34 -1.95 -15.15
N ARG A 56 15.19 -2.63 -15.19
CA ARG A 56 14.46 -3.11 -14.02
C ARG A 56 14.43 -4.63 -14.10
N HIS A 57 14.98 -5.31 -13.09
CA HIS A 57 15.11 -6.76 -13.14
C HIS A 57 13.91 -7.45 -12.50
N ASP A 58 12.94 -7.86 -13.32
CA ASP A 58 11.72 -8.52 -12.88
C ASP A 58 11.89 -10.02 -12.55
N LYS A 59 10.90 -10.57 -11.84
CA LYS A 59 10.84 -11.98 -11.41
C LYS A 59 10.57 -13.00 -12.52
N GLU A 60 10.02 -12.61 -13.66
CA GLU A 60 9.57 -13.59 -14.66
C GLU A 60 10.71 -14.31 -15.39
N ASN A 61 11.93 -13.78 -15.33
CA ASN A 61 13.13 -14.47 -15.84
C ASN A 61 13.68 -15.55 -14.86
N LEU A 62 12.93 -15.96 -13.84
CA LEU A 62 13.32 -17.01 -12.88
C LEU A 62 13.15 -18.44 -13.44
N LYS A 63 14.03 -18.83 -14.37
CA LYS A 63 14.78 -20.08 -14.14
C LYS A 63 16.04 -19.68 -13.37
N GLN A 64 16.36 -20.43 -12.32
CA GLN A 64 17.40 -20.11 -11.33
C GLN A 64 18.68 -19.57 -11.97
N THR A 65 19.21 -18.48 -11.38
CA THR A 65 20.57 -17.86 -11.45
C THR A 65 20.38 -16.33 -11.33
N THR A 66 21.32 -15.42 -11.02
CA THR A 66 22.80 -15.31 -11.11
C THR A 66 23.39 -15.33 -12.52
N LEU A 67 22.56 -15.48 -13.56
CA LEU A 67 22.93 -15.37 -14.97
C LEU A 67 21.79 -14.62 -15.64
N PHE A 68 22.12 -13.43 -16.13
CA PHE A 68 21.21 -12.62 -16.93
C PHE A 68 21.41 -13.07 -18.38
N PRO A 69 20.34 -13.23 -19.18
CA PRO A 69 20.47 -13.74 -20.54
C PRO A 69 21.31 -12.79 -21.39
N LYS A 70 22.29 -13.35 -22.12
CA LYS A 70 23.01 -12.66 -23.20
C LYS A 70 22.04 -12.34 -24.35
N LYS A 71 21.29 -11.24 -24.23
CA LYS A 71 20.73 -10.53 -25.39
C LYS A 71 21.65 -9.37 -25.72
N ASN A 72 22.01 -9.24 -26.99
CA ASN A 72 22.88 -8.17 -27.51
C ASN A 72 22.49 -6.81 -26.93
N GLN A 73 23.34 -6.23 -26.09
CA GLN A 73 23.18 -4.86 -25.62
C GLN A 73 24.08 -3.96 -26.47
N GLU A 74 23.48 -3.32 -27.46
CA GLU A 74 24.11 -2.21 -28.22
C GLU A 74 24.46 -1.02 -27.31
N PHE A 75 23.77 -0.91 -26.17
CA PHE A 75 24.05 0.09 -25.14
C PHE A 75 25.36 -0.23 -24.42
N LYS A 76 26.40 0.56 -24.71
CA LYS A 76 27.69 0.56 -24.03
C LYS A 76 27.68 1.68 -22.97
N PRO A 77 27.58 1.38 -21.66
CA PRO A 77 27.61 2.40 -20.62
C PRO A 77 29.04 2.87 -20.34
N ASP A 78 29.17 4.16 -20.04
CA ASP A 78 30.37 4.79 -19.50
C ASP A 78 30.30 4.87 -17.95
N LEU A 79 29.10 4.75 -17.37
CA LEU A 79 28.83 4.69 -15.94
C LEU A 79 27.57 3.83 -15.67
N ILE A 80 27.57 3.08 -14.55
CA ILE A 80 26.44 2.26 -14.10
C ILE A 80 26.00 2.69 -12.69
N CYS A 81 24.75 3.09 -12.55
CA CYS A 81 24.17 3.56 -11.28
C CYS A 81 23.13 2.56 -10.76
N VAL A 82 23.44 1.87 -9.67
CA VAL A 82 22.55 0.87 -9.03
C VAL A 82 21.83 1.49 -7.85
N THR A 83 20.50 1.37 -7.79
CA THR A 83 19.72 1.83 -6.62
C THR A 83 19.62 0.76 -5.54
N SER A 84 19.48 1.20 -4.28
CA SER A 84 19.26 0.36 -3.13
C SER A 84 18.08 0.86 -2.28
N ILE A 85 17.35 -0.08 -1.69
CA ILE A 85 16.20 0.20 -0.83
C ILE A 85 16.56 -0.24 0.59
N PHE A 86 16.09 -1.40 1.04
CA PHE A 86 16.31 -1.84 2.41
C PHE A 86 17.67 -2.52 2.61
N THR A 87 18.24 -2.33 3.80
CA THR A 87 19.50 -2.95 4.25
C THR A 87 19.42 -4.47 4.25
N TYR A 88 18.26 -5.01 4.62
CA TYR A 88 17.95 -6.43 4.56
C TYR A 88 17.78 -7.00 3.14
N TRP A 89 17.87 -6.15 2.10
CA TRP A 89 17.98 -6.55 0.70
C TRP A 89 19.37 -6.29 0.09
N SER A 90 20.39 -6.00 0.91
CA SER A 90 21.78 -5.80 0.49
C SER A 90 22.33 -6.90 -0.44
N LYS A 91 21.94 -8.17 -0.24
CA LYS A 91 22.30 -9.30 -1.11
C LYS A 91 21.86 -9.11 -2.57
N TYR A 92 20.68 -8.53 -2.81
CA TYR A 92 20.18 -8.25 -4.16
C TYR A 92 21.02 -7.17 -4.86
N VAL A 93 21.45 -6.16 -4.10
CA VAL A 93 22.36 -5.09 -4.58
C VAL A 93 23.73 -5.68 -4.90
N LYS A 94 24.32 -6.48 -4.00
CA LYS A 94 25.60 -7.18 -4.24
C LYS A 94 25.58 -8.03 -5.50
N ASN A 95 24.54 -8.85 -5.68
CA ASN A 95 24.42 -9.72 -6.86
C ASN A 95 24.33 -8.89 -8.16
N THR A 96 23.61 -7.76 -8.10
CA THR A 96 23.47 -6.83 -9.24
C THR A 96 24.80 -6.18 -9.60
N VAL A 97 25.52 -5.61 -8.61
CA VAL A 97 26.85 -5.01 -8.83
C VAL A 97 27.84 -6.05 -9.37
N SER A 98 27.88 -7.25 -8.77
CA SER A 98 28.77 -8.33 -9.19
C SER A 98 28.55 -8.73 -10.65
N TYR A 99 27.29 -8.80 -11.09
CA TYR A 99 26.95 -9.06 -12.49
C TYR A 99 27.44 -7.95 -13.41
N TYR A 100 27.15 -6.67 -13.12
CA TYR A 100 27.54 -5.58 -14.01
C TYR A 100 29.06 -5.41 -14.11
N LYS A 101 29.82 -5.61 -13.02
CA LYS A 101 31.30 -5.65 -13.10
C LYS A 101 31.82 -6.86 -13.89
N SER A 102 31.12 -8.00 -13.89
CA SER A 102 31.48 -9.15 -14.72
C SER A 102 31.22 -8.93 -16.22
N LEU A 103 30.19 -8.15 -16.56
CA LEU A 103 29.81 -7.81 -17.94
C LEU A 103 30.65 -6.66 -18.50
N TYR A 104 30.97 -5.66 -17.67
CA TYR A 104 31.65 -4.44 -18.05
C TYR A 104 32.88 -4.20 -17.15
N LYS A 105 33.99 -4.90 -17.42
CA LYS A 105 35.17 -4.96 -16.54
C LYS A 105 35.77 -3.60 -16.13
N ASN A 106 35.70 -2.60 -17.02
CA ASN A 106 36.37 -1.31 -16.85
C ASN A 106 35.37 -0.14 -16.64
N ILE A 107 34.07 -0.43 -16.50
CA ILE A 107 33.04 0.60 -16.35
C ILE A 107 32.70 0.76 -14.86
N PRO A 108 32.76 1.97 -14.29
CA PRO A 108 32.46 2.20 -12.89
C PRO A 108 31.01 1.87 -12.55
N VAL A 109 30.83 1.17 -11.42
CA VAL A 109 29.52 0.84 -10.84
C VAL A 109 29.39 1.55 -9.50
N ILE A 110 28.52 2.55 -9.43
CA ILE A 110 28.20 3.28 -8.19
C ILE A 110 26.85 2.84 -7.62
N VAL A 111 26.73 2.85 -6.29
CA VAL A 111 25.50 2.45 -5.60
C VAL A 111 24.94 3.61 -4.79
N GLY A 112 23.64 3.91 -4.95
CA GLY A 112 22.94 4.93 -4.18
C GLY A 112 21.68 4.40 -3.50
N GLY A 113 20.94 5.28 -2.81
CA GLY A 113 19.65 4.95 -2.18
C GLY A 113 19.74 4.63 -0.68
N ILE A 114 18.66 4.06 -0.13
CA ILE A 114 18.43 4.01 1.33
C ILE A 114 19.49 3.15 2.05
N TYR A 115 19.78 1.94 1.56
CA TYR A 115 20.79 1.06 2.16
C TYR A 115 22.20 1.63 2.04
N ALA A 116 22.56 2.11 0.85
CA ALA A 116 23.81 2.81 0.60
C ALA A 116 24.03 3.98 1.58
N SER A 117 22.98 4.75 1.86
CA SER A 117 23.04 5.91 2.75
C SER A 117 23.08 5.54 4.25
N LEU A 118 22.42 4.44 4.64
CA LEU A 118 22.40 3.98 6.03
C LEU A 118 23.67 3.21 6.44
N MET A 119 24.29 2.50 5.50
CA MET A 119 25.45 1.64 5.77
C MET A 119 26.53 1.80 4.67
N PRO A 120 27.12 2.99 4.48
CA PRO A 120 27.99 3.26 3.33
C PRO A 120 29.21 2.34 3.26
N GLU A 121 29.94 2.18 4.36
CA GLU A 121 31.12 1.32 4.43
C GLU A 121 30.78 -0.15 4.18
N HIS A 122 29.69 -0.65 4.76
CA HIS A 122 29.22 -2.00 4.47
C HIS A 122 28.80 -2.13 2.99
N CYS A 123 28.12 -1.13 2.43
CA CYS A 123 27.69 -1.13 1.04
C CYS A 123 28.89 -1.24 0.09
N LYS A 124 29.91 -0.39 0.25
CA LYS A 124 31.13 -0.40 -0.55
C LYS A 124 31.87 -1.73 -0.40
N ASN A 125 32.13 -2.15 0.83
CA ASN A 125 32.92 -3.35 1.12
C ASN A 125 32.23 -4.67 0.77
N TYR A 126 30.90 -4.77 0.92
CA TYR A 126 30.12 -5.98 0.65
C TYR A 126 29.79 -6.16 -0.84
N THR A 127 29.46 -5.07 -1.53
CA THR A 127 29.08 -5.12 -2.96
C THR A 127 30.26 -5.01 -3.92
N LYS A 128 31.40 -4.45 -3.46
CA LYS A 128 32.58 -4.11 -4.30
C LYS A 128 32.25 -3.11 -5.42
N CYS A 129 31.26 -2.25 -5.20
CA CYS A 129 31.03 -1.07 -6.03
C CYS A 129 32.19 -0.08 -5.90
N ASP A 130 32.36 0.76 -6.92
CA ASP A 130 33.51 1.68 -7.01
C ASP A 130 33.31 2.90 -6.09
N ASP A 131 32.07 3.36 -5.93
CA ASP A 131 31.70 4.29 -4.86
C ASP A 131 30.25 4.19 -4.41
N VAL A 132 29.94 4.89 -3.31
CA VAL A 132 28.60 4.95 -2.70
C VAL A 132 28.12 6.40 -2.67
N ILE A 133 26.92 6.65 -3.20
CA ILE A 133 26.28 7.97 -3.24
C ILE A 133 25.29 8.07 -2.09
N LEU A 134 25.46 9.09 -1.23
CA LEU A 134 24.70 9.28 0.00
C LEU A 134 23.55 10.27 -0.19
N GLY A 135 22.38 9.94 0.36
CA GLY A 135 21.24 10.83 0.44
C GLY A 135 20.61 11.23 -0.91
N PRO A 136 19.79 12.31 -0.92
CA PRO A 136 19.18 12.83 -2.14
C PRO A 136 20.15 13.66 -2.98
N ILE A 137 20.16 13.43 -4.30
CA ILE A 137 20.83 14.31 -5.28
C ILE A 137 19.92 15.52 -5.52
N TYR A 138 20.20 16.63 -4.84
CA TYR A 138 19.30 17.79 -4.78
C TYR A 138 19.02 18.46 -6.14
N GLU A 139 19.96 18.40 -7.09
CA GLU A 139 19.71 18.93 -8.45
C GLU A 139 18.70 18.07 -9.23
N ALA A 140 18.73 16.75 -9.05
CA ALA A 140 17.75 15.83 -9.63
C ALA A 140 16.36 15.97 -8.96
N GLU A 141 16.30 16.39 -7.69
CA GLU A 141 15.04 16.67 -6.96
C GLU A 141 14.25 17.88 -7.48
N LYS A 142 14.89 18.77 -8.25
CA LYS A 142 14.24 19.93 -8.90
C LYS A 142 13.50 19.56 -10.19
N LEU A 143 13.74 18.37 -10.72
CA LEU A 143 13.27 17.97 -12.05
C LEU A 143 12.03 17.06 -11.99
N TYR A 144 11.21 17.15 -13.04
CA TYR A 144 10.12 16.20 -13.23
C TYR A 144 10.71 14.81 -13.51
N PRO A 145 10.38 13.77 -12.73
CA PRO A 145 10.94 12.43 -12.95
C PRO A 145 10.62 11.90 -14.35
N ALA A 146 11.53 11.13 -14.93
CA ALA A 146 11.39 10.47 -16.23
C ALA A 146 10.36 9.33 -16.20
N TYR A 147 9.09 9.66 -15.97
CA TYR A 147 7.97 8.71 -15.95
C TYR A 147 7.71 8.03 -17.30
N ASP A 148 8.29 8.53 -18.40
CA ASP A 148 8.30 7.85 -19.70
C ASP A 148 9.04 6.50 -19.67
N LEU A 149 9.91 6.27 -18.67
CA LEU A 149 10.64 5.02 -18.48
C LEU A 149 9.84 3.94 -17.72
N VAL A 150 8.61 4.24 -17.28
CA VAL A 150 7.77 3.34 -16.46
C VAL A 150 6.28 3.49 -16.77
N ASP A 151 5.60 2.37 -17.05
CA ASP A 151 4.15 2.39 -17.27
C ASP A 151 3.38 2.48 -15.93
N VAL A 152 2.95 3.70 -15.58
CA VAL A 152 2.15 3.99 -14.38
C VAL A 152 1.21 5.18 -14.58
N ASP A 153 0.01 5.09 -14.01
CA ASP A 153 -1.03 6.11 -14.08
C ASP A 153 -1.01 7.14 -12.92
N TYR A 154 -0.01 7.04 -12.05
CA TYR A 154 0.18 7.92 -10.89
C TYR A 154 1.54 8.61 -10.87
N GLN A 155 1.63 9.68 -10.08
CA GLN A 155 2.82 10.47 -9.83
C GLN A 155 3.16 10.45 -8.33
N ILE A 156 4.39 10.06 -8.02
CA ILE A 156 5.01 10.23 -6.71
C ILE A 156 5.45 11.69 -6.57
N VAL A 157 5.08 12.33 -5.45
CA VAL A 157 5.46 13.70 -5.09
C VAL A 157 6.13 13.71 -3.72
N HIS A 158 7.08 14.63 -3.55
CA HIS A 158 7.70 14.94 -2.26
C HIS A 158 7.58 16.44 -2.04
N THR A 159 6.84 16.86 -1.01
CA THR A 159 6.80 18.27 -0.59
C THR A 159 8.00 18.62 0.30
N SER A 160 8.65 17.62 0.87
CA SER A 160 9.76 17.78 1.81
C SER A 160 10.76 16.62 1.72
N ARG A 161 11.98 16.92 2.17
CA ARG A 161 13.08 15.98 2.46
C ARG A 161 13.45 16.14 3.93
N GLY A 162 13.88 15.06 4.57
CA GLY A 162 14.12 15.01 6.01
C GLY A 162 12.82 14.91 6.83
N CYS A 163 12.94 15.10 8.14
CA CYS A 163 11.80 15.16 9.06
C CYS A 163 12.18 15.90 10.35
N VAL A 164 11.25 16.70 10.90
CA VAL A 164 11.39 17.35 12.24
C VAL A 164 11.36 16.38 13.43
N ARG A 165 11.40 15.07 13.20
CA ARG A 165 11.28 14.01 14.22
C ARG A 165 12.43 13.02 14.08
N GLN A 166 13.11 12.77 15.18
CA GLN A 166 14.16 11.75 15.31
C GLN A 166 13.59 10.54 16.06
N CYS A 167 12.63 9.84 15.45
CA CYS A 167 12.08 8.61 16.03
C CYS A 167 13.17 7.53 16.05
N LYS A 168 13.42 6.90 17.21
CA LYS A 168 14.51 5.91 17.43
C LYS A 168 14.59 4.78 16.39
N PHE A 169 13.46 4.38 15.82
CA PHE A 169 13.34 3.32 14.83
C PHE A 169 13.50 3.79 13.37
N CYS A 170 13.74 5.08 13.12
CA CYS A 170 13.65 5.69 11.79
C CYS A 170 15.00 6.17 11.27
N GLY A 171 15.37 5.77 10.06
CA GLY A 171 16.62 6.19 9.41
C GLY A 171 16.59 7.54 8.70
N THR A 172 15.44 8.23 8.64
CA THR A 172 15.28 9.46 7.83
C THR A 172 16.32 10.53 8.16
N TYR A 173 16.60 10.81 9.44
CA TYR A 173 17.53 11.87 9.84
C TYR A 173 19.01 11.53 9.59
N ILE A 174 19.32 10.27 9.22
CA ILE A 174 20.66 9.83 8.80
C ILE A 174 20.80 10.05 7.28
N ILE A 175 19.77 9.67 6.51
CA ILE A 175 19.75 9.71 5.03
C ILE A 175 19.49 11.14 4.52
N GLU A 176 18.60 11.86 5.18
CA GLU A 176 18.11 13.19 4.84
C GLU A 176 18.26 14.10 6.10
N PRO A 177 19.49 14.47 6.49
CA PRO A 177 19.75 15.17 7.75
C PRO A 177 19.19 16.61 7.77
N GLU A 178 19.08 17.24 6.61
CA GLU A 178 18.50 18.57 6.45
C GLU A 178 17.00 18.47 6.14
N TRP A 179 16.18 19.19 6.91
CA TRP A 179 14.75 19.27 6.67
C TRP A 179 14.42 20.39 5.67
N LYS A 180 14.24 20.03 4.39
CA LYS A 180 13.94 20.96 3.30
C LYS A 180 12.47 20.86 2.90
N CYS A 181 11.79 21.99 2.75
CA CYS A 181 10.37 22.03 2.38
C CYS A 181 10.12 22.89 1.14
N LYS A 182 9.32 22.37 0.21
CA LYS A 182 8.73 23.12 -0.91
C LYS A 182 7.56 23.97 -0.41
N LYS A 183 7.49 25.22 -0.89
CA LYS A 183 6.38 26.15 -0.63
C LYS A 183 5.13 25.85 -1.47
N SER A 184 5.36 25.39 -2.69
CA SER A 184 4.36 25.13 -3.74
C SER A 184 4.75 23.86 -4.49
N ILE A 185 3.75 23.12 -4.97
CA ILE A 185 3.92 21.95 -5.85
C ILE A 185 3.04 22.01 -7.10
N LYS A 186 2.10 22.97 -7.21
CA LYS A 186 1.11 23.06 -8.29
C LYS A 186 1.68 22.83 -9.69
N LYS A 187 2.79 23.51 -10.02
CA LYS A 187 3.47 23.39 -11.34
C LYS A 187 4.19 22.06 -11.58
N GLU A 188 4.40 21.25 -10.54
CA GLU A 188 5.02 19.92 -10.64
C GLU A 188 4.00 18.82 -10.96
N ILE A 189 2.70 19.08 -10.74
CA ILE A 189 1.62 18.09 -10.91
C ILE A 189 1.29 17.91 -12.39
N LYS A 190 1.36 16.67 -12.90
CA LYS A 190 0.99 16.34 -14.29
C LYS A 190 0.14 15.07 -14.46
N LYS A 191 -0.11 14.30 -13.38
CA LYS A 191 -0.94 13.08 -13.43
C LYS A 191 -2.12 13.17 -12.46
N LYS A 192 -3.25 12.55 -12.82
CA LYS A 192 -4.50 12.63 -12.03
C LYS A 192 -4.45 11.92 -10.67
N LYS A 193 -3.52 10.98 -10.48
CA LYS A 193 -3.34 10.23 -9.23
C LYS A 193 -2.01 10.62 -8.58
N ILE A 194 -2.08 11.15 -7.35
CA ILE A 194 -0.91 11.64 -6.60
C ILE A 194 -0.65 10.77 -5.39
N ILE A 195 0.62 10.42 -5.16
CA ILE A 195 1.06 9.68 -3.98
C ILE A 195 2.22 10.41 -3.32
N PHE A 196 2.00 10.90 -2.09
CA PHE A 196 3.04 11.55 -1.30
C PHE A 196 3.94 10.52 -0.63
N TYR A 197 5.25 10.70 -0.83
CA TYR A 197 6.32 9.88 -0.24
C TYR A 197 7.09 10.66 0.85
N ASP A 198 6.63 11.86 1.23
CA ASP A 198 7.14 12.62 2.38
C ASP A 198 7.22 11.76 3.65
N ASN A 199 8.35 11.85 4.38
CA ASN A 199 8.52 11.18 5.67
C ASN A 199 7.47 11.67 6.70
N ASN A 200 7.04 12.94 6.60
CA ASN A 200 6.01 13.53 7.44
C ASN A 200 5.33 14.70 6.71
N LEU A 201 4.37 14.40 5.84
CA LEU A 201 3.70 15.38 4.97
C LEU A 201 3.14 16.59 5.75
N LEU A 202 2.46 16.35 6.88
CA LEU A 202 1.84 17.44 7.65
C LEU A 202 2.85 18.33 8.38
N ALA A 203 4.12 17.93 8.51
CA ALA A 203 5.14 18.77 9.11
C ALA A 203 5.54 19.96 8.22
N ASN A 204 5.35 19.88 6.90
CA ASN A 204 5.73 20.96 5.99
C ASN A 204 5.05 22.28 6.44
N PRO A 205 5.81 23.35 6.72
CA PRO A 205 5.24 24.60 7.25
C PRO A 205 4.28 25.28 6.25
N TYR A 206 4.36 24.90 4.97
CA TYR A 206 3.50 25.37 3.89
C TYR A 206 2.35 24.40 3.58
N ILE A 207 2.07 23.40 4.44
CA ILE A 207 1.05 22.36 4.21
C ILE A 207 -0.33 22.94 3.86
N LYS A 208 -0.74 24.07 4.45
CA LYS A 208 -2.01 24.73 4.12
C LYS A 208 -2.04 25.25 2.67
N ASN A 209 -0.93 25.82 2.19
CA ASN A 209 -0.80 26.26 0.80
C ASN A 209 -0.86 25.06 -0.14
N ILE A 210 -0.07 24.01 0.14
CA ILE A 210 -0.05 22.77 -0.65
C ILE A 210 -1.45 22.13 -0.72
N LEU A 211 -2.19 22.10 0.39
CA LEU A 211 -3.55 21.57 0.41
C LEU A 211 -4.52 22.46 -0.39
N ASN A 212 -4.37 23.78 -0.38
CA ASN A 212 -5.16 24.68 -1.24
C ASN A 212 -4.87 24.44 -2.72
N GLU A 213 -3.60 24.30 -3.11
CA GLU A 213 -3.21 23.95 -4.49
C GLU A 213 -3.85 22.63 -4.94
N LEU A 214 -3.85 21.60 -4.09
CA LEU A 214 -4.51 20.32 -4.38
C LEU A 214 -6.04 20.42 -4.44
N ILE A 215 -6.66 21.30 -3.63
CA ILE A 215 -8.10 21.57 -3.69
C ILE A 215 -8.45 22.20 -5.04
N GLU A 216 -7.71 23.20 -5.48
CA GLU A 216 -7.90 23.89 -6.76
C GLU A 216 -7.74 22.92 -7.95
N LEU A 217 -6.62 22.19 -8.00
CA LEU A 217 -6.35 21.18 -9.04
C LEU A 217 -7.45 20.11 -9.11
N LYS A 218 -8.08 19.76 -7.99
CA LYS A 218 -9.19 18.81 -7.96
C LYS A 218 -10.51 19.44 -8.42
N GLN A 219 -10.76 20.71 -8.08
CA GLN A 219 -11.92 21.47 -8.57
C GLN A 219 -11.86 21.63 -10.10
N ASN A 220 -10.65 21.82 -10.65
CA ASN A 220 -10.38 21.88 -12.08
C ASN A 220 -10.36 20.49 -12.77
N HIS A 221 -10.63 19.40 -12.04
CA HIS A 221 -10.56 18.01 -12.53
C HIS A 221 -9.17 17.54 -13.04
N GLU A 222 -8.11 18.27 -12.70
CA GLU A 222 -6.70 17.95 -13.01
C GLU A 222 -6.20 16.79 -12.14
N ILE A 223 -6.72 16.64 -10.92
CA ILE A 223 -6.49 15.47 -10.05
C ILE A 223 -7.79 14.82 -9.56
N SER A 224 -7.73 13.53 -9.27
CA SER A 224 -8.87 12.71 -8.82
C SER A 224 -8.58 11.80 -7.62
N TYR A 225 -7.30 11.51 -7.34
CA TYR A 225 -6.87 10.66 -6.23
C TYR A 225 -5.62 11.23 -5.57
N VAL A 226 -5.61 11.28 -4.23
CA VAL A 226 -4.43 11.63 -3.45
C VAL A 226 -4.27 10.61 -2.31
N GLU A 227 -3.05 10.13 -2.04
CA GLU A 227 -2.74 9.33 -0.85
C GLU A 227 -1.37 9.73 -0.26
N SER A 228 -1.19 9.58 1.05
CA SER A 228 0.12 9.61 1.72
C SER A 228 0.56 8.18 2.02
N GLN A 229 1.80 7.81 1.68
CA GLN A 229 2.36 6.53 2.14
C GLN A 229 2.54 6.53 3.66
N SER A 230 3.19 7.58 4.17
CA SER A 230 3.48 7.77 5.60
C SER A 230 2.23 8.11 6.41
N GLY A 231 2.24 7.71 7.69
CA GLY A 231 1.28 8.18 8.68
C GLY A 231 1.45 9.66 8.99
N PHE A 232 0.33 10.38 9.15
CA PHE A 232 0.30 11.77 9.55
C PHE A 232 0.73 11.96 11.00
N ASP A 233 1.56 12.98 11.26
CA ASP A 233 1.84 13.47 12.62
C ASP A 233 0.62 14.21 13.18
N GLY A 234 -0.30 13.46 13.78
CA GLY A 234 -1.56 14.02 14.26
C GLY A 234 -1.42 14.97 15.46
N ARG A 235 -0.22 15.16 16.03
CA ARG A 235 0.06 16.32 16.92
C ARG A 235 -0.12 17.64 16.17
N ILE A 236 0.16 17.65 14.87
CA ILE A 236 -0.01 18.82 13.99
C ILE A 236 -1.49 18.96 13.61
N LEU A 237 -2.15 17.84 13.28
CA LEU A 237 -3.59 17.83 13.00
C LEU A 237 -4.41 18.41 14.16
N ARG A 238 -4.03 18.12 15.41
CA ARG A 238 -4.65 18.71 16.61
C ARG A 238 -4.39 20.21 16.78
N LYS A 239 -3.21 20.70 16.39
CA LYS A 239 -2.89 22.14 16.43
C LYS A 239 -3.58 22.92 15.30
N HIS A 240 -3.93 22.25 14.22
CA HIS A 240 -4.58 22.81 13.03
C HIS A 240 -5.75 21.93 12.56
N PRO A 241 -6.86 21.85 13.34
CA PRO A 241 -8.03 21.01 13.04
C PRO A 241 -8.58 21.16 11.62
N GLU A 242 -8.51 22.37 11.05
CA GLU A 242 -8.94 22.71 9.70
C GLU A 242 -8.28 21.85 8.61
N ILE A 243 -7.06 21.36 8.86
CA ILE A 243 -6.33 20.47 7.94
C ILE A 243 -7.15 19.20 7.63
N ALA A 244 -7.94 18.68 8.57
CA ALA A 244 -8.77 17.50 8.32
C ALA A 244 -9.78 17.72 7.18
N LYS A 245 -10.46 18.87 7.19
CA LYS A 245 -11.41 19.29 6.15
C LYS A 245 -10.69 19.60 4.84
N MET A 246 -9.50 20.20 4.91
CA MET A 246 -8.66 20.46 3.74
C MET A 246 -8.19 19.16 3.06
N LEU A 247 -7.76 18.14 3.82
CA LEU A 247 -7.38 16.82 3.30
C LEU A 247 -8.53 16.16 2.53
N LYS A 248 -9.76 16.16 3.07
CA LYS A 248 -10.93 15.59 2.38
C LYS A 248 -11.26 16.39 1.11
N LYS A 249 -11.26 17.72 1.20
CA LYS A 249 -11.46 18.61 0.03
C LYS A 249 -10.41 18.35 -1.06
N ALA A 250 -9.13 18.26 -0.72
CA ALA A 250 -8.01 17.94 -1.61
C ALA A 250 -8.07 16.55 -2.25
N GLY A 251 -8.99 15.67 -1.79
CA GLY A 251 -9.20 14.36 -2.39
C GLY A 251 -8.33 13.24 -1.81
N PHE A 252 -7.77 13.43 -0.61
CA PHE A 252 -7.08 12.35 0.09
C PHE A 252 -7.98 11.14 0.29
N LYS A 253 -7.39 9.97 0.14
CA LYS A 253 -7.96 8.65 0.40
C LYS A 253 -7.12 7.92 1.44
N ASN A 254 -7.76 7.01 2.18
CA ASN A 254 -7.12 6.13 3.15
C ASN A 254 -6.17 6.86 4.14
N PRO A 255 -6.60 7.95 4.81
CA PRO A 255 -5.71 8.72 5.69
C PRO A 255 -5.16 7.86 6.83
N LYS A 256 -3.87 8.01 7.11
CA LYS A 256 -3.14 7.25 8.11
C LYS A 256 -2.75 8.16 9.27
N ILE A 257 -2.99 7.76 10.53
CA ILE A 257 -2.49 8.45 11.73
C ILE A 257 -1.36 7.61 12.33
N ALA A 258 -0.21 8.20 12.64
CA ALA A 258 0.89 7.49 13.30
C ALA A 258 0.64 7.31 14.82
N TRP A 259 0.73 6.08 15.32
CA TRP A 259 0.61 5.74 16.75
C TRP A 259 1.60 4.64 17.17
N ASP A 260 2.87 5.00 17.28
CA ASP A 260 3.94 4.05 17.65
C ASP A 260 4.14 3.88 19.16
N TYR A 261 3.66 4.83 19.97
CA TYR A 261 3.79 4.82 21.43
C TYR A 261 2.65 4.06 22.14
N ASN A 262 2.74 3.97 23.48
CA ASN A 262 1.86 3.19 24.35
C ASN A 262 0.37 3.60 24.33
N LEU A 263 -0.46 2.77 24.96
CA LEU A 263 -1.91 2.88 25.03
C LEU A 263 -2.39 4.14 25.78
N LYS A 264 -1.57 4.73 26.67
CA LYS A 264 -1.91 5.98 27.39
C LYS A 264 -2.14 7.16 26.43
N GLN A 265 -1.65 7.10 25.20
CA GLN A 265 -1.95 8.10 24.16
C GLN A 265 -3.33 7.91 23.50
N ALA A 266 -4.08 6.84 23.79
CA ALA A 266 -5.35 6.55 23.13
C ALA A 266 -6.37 7.71 23.09
N PRO A 267 -6.59 8.50 24.16
CA PRO A 267 -7.46 9.68 24.09
C PRO A 267 -6.97 10.71 23.07
N LYS A 268 -5.66 10.91 23.00
CA LYS A 268 -5.03 11.84 22.05
C LYS A 268 -5.12 11.37 20.60
N ILE A 269 -5.17 10.05 20.37
CA ILE A 269 -5.34 9.43 19.04
C ILE A 269 -6.82 9.44 18.64
N LYS A 270 -7.74 9.18 19.58
CA LYS A 270 -9.19 9.31 19.35
C LYS A 270 -9.56 10.70 18.85
N GLU A 271 -9.05 11.74 19.50
CA GLU A 271 -9.21 13.13 19.05
C GLU A 271 -8.74 13.35 17.60
N GLN A 272 -7.62 12.74 17.19
CA GLN A 272 -7.12 12.83 15.81
C GLN A 272 -8.03 12.10 14.80
N ILE A 273 -8.60 10.96 15.20
CA ILE A 273 -9.60 10.22 14.41
C ILE A 273 -10.87 11.07 14.26
N ASP A 274 -11.36 11.66 15.34
CA ASP A 274 -12.58 12.49 15.37
C ASP A 274 -12.42 13.77 14.52
N LEU A 275 -11.21 14.35 14.49
CA LEU A 275 -10.88 15.43 13.55
C LEU A 275 -10.99 14.99 12.10
N LEU A 276 -10.48 13.82 11.72
CA LEU A 276 -10.66 13.29 10.35
C LEU A 276 -12.13 12.97 10.05
N ILE A 277 -12.89 12.45 11.01
CA ILE A 277 -14.33 12.17 10.84
C ILE A 277 -15.11 13.47 10.62
N SER A 278 -14.89 14.51 11.44
CA SER A 278 -15.52 15.82 11.25
C SER A 278 -15.04 16.54 9.97
N GLY A 279 -13.83 16.23 9.48
CA GLY A 279 -13.35 16.59 8.15
C GLY A 279 -14.06 15.87 6.99
N GLY A 280 -14.88 14.84 7.27
CA GLY A 280 -15.69 14.10 6.30
C GLY A 280 -15.16 12.72 5.91
N PHE A 281 -14.19 12.15 6.63
CA PHE A 281 -13.76 10.75 6.45
C PHE A 281 -14.66 9.77 7.21
N LYS A 282 -14.87 8.56 6.67
CA LYS A 282 -15.52 7.48 7.42
C LYS A 282 -14.49 6.77 8.30
N ALA A 283 -14.87 6.26 9.47
CA ALA A 283 -13.95 5.53 10.36
C ALA A 283 -13.20 4.40 9.62
N LYS A 284 -13.90 3.60 8.81
CA LYS A 284 -13.29 2.54 7.99
C LYS A 284 -12.34 3.03 6.87
N GLU A 285 -12.38 4.31 6.49
CA GLU A 285 -11.39 4.92 5.58
C GLU A 285 -10.09 5.26 6.33
N ILE A 286 -10.16 5.48 7.65
CA ILE A 286 -9.00 5.86 8.48
C ILE A 286 -8.21 4.61 8.86
N SER A 287 -6.89 4.71 8.78
CA SER A 287 -5.96 3.67 9.26
C SER A 287 -5.06 4.21 10.38
N ILE A 288 -4.77 3.40 11.39
CA ILE A 288 -3.70 3.67 12.34
C ILE A 288 -2.42 3.00 11.85
N PHE A 289 -1.41 3.80 11.54
CA PHE A 289 -0.07 3.32 11.21
C PHE A 289 0.70 3.10 12.51
N MET A 290 1.17 1.88 12.75
CA MET A 290 1.87 1.54 13.99
C MET A 290 3.00 0.54 13.76
N ILE A 291 4.11 0.78 14.43
CA ILE A 291 5.22 -0.16 14.53
C ILE A 291 4.94 -1.30 15.53
N TYR A 292 5.42 -2.51 15.23
CA TYR A 292 5.47 -3.66 16.15
C TYR A 292 6.80 -4.41 15.97
N ASN A 293 7.07 -5.42 16.80
CA ASN A 293 8.39 -6.06 16.93
C ASN A 293 9.46 -5.05 17.38
N TYR A 294 9.12 -4.21 18.36
CA TYR A 294 9.94 -3.10 18.88
C TYR A 294 9.69 -2.94 20.40
N ASP A 295 9.93 -1.75 20.96
CA ASP A 295 9.78 -1.40 22.39
C ASP A 295 8.49 -1.96 23.06
N LEU A 296 7.32 -1.78 22.44
CA LEU A 296 6.05 -2.26 23.00
C LEU A 296 5.87 -3.77 22.79
N ASP A 297 5.45 -4.48 23.84
CA ASP A 297 5.18 -5.92 23.81
C ASP A 297 3.88 -6.29 23.03
N TYR A 298 3.66 -7.60 22.85
CA TYR A 298 2.48 -8.15 22.21
C TYR A 298 1.16 -7.73 22.89
N ASN A 299 1.10 -7.73 24.22
CA ASN A 299 -0.12 -7.49 24.98
C ASN A 299 -0.57 -6.03 24.86
N GLU A 300 0.36 -5.08 24.92
CA GLU A 300 0.09 -3.66 24.69
C GLU A 300 -0.36 -3.40 23.24
N MET A 301 0.29 -4.03 22.26
CA MET A 301 -0.10 -3.91 20.86
C MET A 301 -1.47 -4.55 20.55
N GLU A 302 -1.80 -5.68 21.17
CA GLU A 302 -3.12 -6.31 21.07
C GLU A 302 -4.21 -5.46 21.74
N LYS A 303 -3.94 -4.81 22.88
CA LYS A 303 -4.85 -3.81 23.48
C LYS A 303 -5.05 -2.60 22.54
N LYS A 304 -3.99 -2.10 21.91
CA LYS A 304 -4.09 -1.03 20.89
C LYS A 304 -4.94 -1.46 19.70
N ARG A 305 -4.81 -2.71 19.24
CA ARG A 305 -5.66 -3.28 18.17
C ARG A 305 -7.14 -3.29 18.58
N VAL A 306 -7.47 -3.79 19.77
CA VAL A 306 -8.83 -3.76 20.32
C VAL A 306 -9.37 -2.32 20.40
N GLN A 307 -8.52 -1.37 20.80
CA GLN A 307 -8.93 0.03 20.88
C GLN A 307 -9.25 0.63 19.50
N CYS A 308 -8.49 0.29 18.46
CA CYS A 308 -8.81 0.64 17.07
C CYS A 308 -10.15 0.03 16.61
N ALA A 309 -10.48 -1.19 17.06
CA ALA A 309 -11.73 -1.86 16.69
C ALA A 309 -12.94 -1.14 17.28
N LYS A 310 -12.85 -0.71 18.55
CA LYS A 310 -13.85 0.14 19.21
C LYS A 310 -14.06 1.50 18.53
N TRP A 311 -13.08 1.97 17.74
CA TRP A 311 -13.18 3.19 16.95
C TRP A 311 -13.59 2.96 15.49
N GLY A 312 -13.77 1.71 15.05
CA GLY A 312 -14.12 1.38 13.67
C GLY A 312 -13.01 1.65 12.64
N VAL A 313 -11.75 1.81 13.07
CA VAL A 313 -10.61 2.18 12.20
C VAL A 313 -9.74 0.98 11.82
N GLN A 314 -9.21 1.01 10.60
CA GLN A 314 -8.24 0.03 10.13
C GLN A 314 -6.86 0.22 10.80
N ILE A 315 -5.96 -0.74 10.60
CA ILE A 315 -4.57 -0.69 11.07
C ILE A 315 -3.62 -0.97 9.89
N THR A 316 -2.56 -0.18 9.76
CA THR A 316 -1.42 -0.48 8.89
C THR A 316 -0.24 -0.87 9.77
N ASP A 317 0.08 -2.17 9.83
CA ASP A 317 1.18 -2.69 10.64
C ASP A 317 2.52 -2.54 9.93
N CYS A 318 3.50 -1.92 10.59
CA CYS A 318 4.88 -1.88 10.13
C CYS A 318 5.76 -2.73 11.06
N ARG A 319 6.36 -3.81 10.55
CA ARG A 319 7.30 -4.58 11.36
C ARG A 319 8.64 -3.86 11.44
N TYR A 320 9.06 -3.52 12.65
CA TYR A 320 10.41 -3.03 12.89
C TYR A 320 11.45 -4.05 12.41
N ARG A 321 12.51 -3.50 11.85
CA ARG A 321 13.74 -4.15 11.42
C ARG A 321 14.86 -3.15 11.73
N PRO A 322 15.97 -3.57 12.34
CA PRO A 322 17.10 -2.68 12.58
C PRO A 322 17.60 -2.05 11.27
N LEU A 323 18.10 -0.83 11.36
CA LEU A 323 18.55 -0.08 10.18
C LEU A 323 19.81 -0.70 9.57
N ASP A 324 20.56 -1.48 10.34
CA ASP A 324 21.77 -2.21 10.00
C ASP A 324 21.55 -3.71 9.67
N GLN A 325 20.32 -4.21 9.80
CA GLN A 325 19.97 -5.61 9.54
C GLN A 325 20.17 -5.98 8.06
N THR A 326 21.08 -6.91 7.75
CA THR A 326 21.45 -7.26 6.36
C THR A 326 20.64 -8.39 5.72
N PHE A 327 19.73 -9.06 6.46
CA PHE A 327 18.87 -10.14 5.97
C PHE A 327 17.45 -10.10 6.58
N ASP A 328 16.43 -10.60 5.84
CA ASP A 328 15.07 -10.82 6.34
C ASP A 328 14.41 -12.00 5.61
N GLU A 329 14.53 -13.20 6.16
CA GLU A 329 13.94 -14.43 5.61
C GLU A 329 12.57 -14.76 6.24
N TYR A 330 11.86 -13.76 6.79
CA TYR A 330 10.53 -13.99 7.34
C TYR A 330 9.56 -14.53 6.29
N SER A 331 8.97 -15.69 6.61
CA SER A 331 7.94 -16.32 5.79
C SER A 331 6.70 -16.61 6.63
N PRO A 332 5.52 -16.05 6.29
CA PRO A 332 4.28 -16.38 6.97
C PRO A 332 3.82 -17.82 6.70
N TYR A 333 4.48 -18.54 5.79
CA TYR A 333 4.17 -19.91 5.40
C TYR A 333 4.98 -20.98 6.17
N LYS A 334 6.13 -20.62 6.79
CA LYS A 334 6.85 -21.56 7.68
C LYS A 334 5.99 -21.86 8.91
N THR A 335 5.69 -23.15 9.13
CA THR A 335 4.80 -23.63 10.21
C THR A 335 5.54 -24.07 11.47
N LYS A 336 6.82 -24.46 11.36
CA LYS A 336 7.68 -24.89 12.49
C LYS A 336 8.25 -23.71 13.31
N GLY A 337 7.69 -22.51 13.17
CA GLY A 337 8.29 -21.27 13.67
C GLY A 337 9.51 -20.82 12.88
N GLN A 338 10.10 -19.69 13.33
CA GLN A 338 11.36 -19.11 12.87
C GLN A 338 12.08 -18.47 14.07
N THR A 339 13.37 -18.13 13.89
CA THR A 339 14.22 -17.60 14.97
C THR A 339 14.96 -16.33 14.55
N ASN A 340 15.75 -15.75 15.45
CA ASN A 340 16.67 -14.64 15.14
C ASN A 340 17.72 -14.97 14.05
N LYS A 341 17.91 -16.26 13.70
CA LYS A 341 18.72 -16.68 12.54
C LYS A 341 18.02 -16.46 11.20
N ASP A 342 16.69 -16.40 11.18
CA ASP A 342 15.89 -16.18 9.98
C ASP A 342 15.64 -14.69 9.71
N TYR A 343 15.27 -13.94 10.76
CA TYR A 343 14.96 -12.51 10.69
C TYR A 343 14.99 -11.90 12.10
N TYR A 344 15.08 -10.57 12.19
CA TYR A 344 15.10 -9.88 13.48
C TYR A 344 13.79 -10.03 14.28
N ILE A 345 13.92 -10.61 15.49
CA ILE A 345 12.90 -10.69 16.53
C ILE A 345 13.41 -9.86 17.72
N HIS A 346 12.69 -8.80 18.06
CA HIS A 346 13.05 -7.90 19.16
C HIS A 346 13.03 -8.63 20.50
N PRO A 347 13.89 -8.31 21.49
CA PRO A 347 13.92 -9.00 22.79
C PRO A 347 12.58 -9.05 23.53
N ASN A 348 11.70 -8.06 23.33
CA ASN A 348 10.35 -8.02 23.92
C ASN A 348 9.30 -8.83 23.12
N TRP A 349 9.72 -9.66 22.16
CA TRP A 349 8.87 -10.40 21.23
C TRP A 349 9.39 -11.80 20.96
N THR A 350 8.46 -12.67 20.56
CA THR A 350 8.71 -14.00 20.00
C THR A 350 8.18 -14.10 18.57
N ASP A 351 8.69 -15.05 17.79
CA ASP A 351 8.14 -15.38 16.46
C ASP A 351 6.63 -15.72 16.51
N LYS A 352 6.19 -16.35 17.61
CA LYS A 352 4.78 -16.69 17.84
C LYS A 352 3.92 -15.43 17.95
N GLU A 353 4.34 -14.44 18.74
CA GLU A 353 3.64 -13.17 18.93
C GLU A 353 3.62 -12.33 17.65
N ILE A 354 4.75 -12.26 16.94
CA ILE A 354 4.85 -11.58 15.63
C ILE A 354 3.84 -12.19 14.66
N ARG A 355 3.77 -13.52 14.55
CA ARG A 355 2.81 -14.20 13.67
C ARG A 355 1.36 -14.00 14.13
N LYS A 356 1.08 -14.12 15.42
CA LYS A 356 -0.27 -13.96 16.01
C LYS A 356 -0.78 -12.54 15.78
N PHE A 357 0.01 -11.52 16.12
CA PHE A 357 -0.35 -10.12 15.95
C PHE A 357 -0.68 -9.80 14.48
N ARG A 358 0.19 -10.19 13.53
CA ARG A 358 -0.10 -10.02 12.09
C ARG A 358 -1.38 -10.71 11.63
N ARG A 359 -1.69 -11.89 12.19
CA ARG A 359 -2.93 -12.61 11.86
C ARG A 359 -4.14 -11.86 12.40
N ASN A 360 -4.08 -11.37 13.64
CA ASN A 360 -5.11 -10.54 14.26
C ASN A 360 -5.33 -9.24 13.47
N ILE A 361 -4.26 -8.54 13.03
CA ILE A 361 -4.37 -7.36 12.15
C ILE A 361 -5.06 -7.68 10.82
N ARG A 362 -4.74 -8.81 10.18
CA ARG A 362 -5.45 -9.22 8.95
C ARG A 362 -6.94 -9.40 9.20
N ARG A 363 -7.33 -10.12 10.26
CA ARG A 363 -8.75 -10.36 10.61
C ARG A 363 -9.46 -9.06 10.95
N HIS A 364 -8.86 -8.23 11.81
CA HIS A 364 -9.30 -6.88 12.15
C HIS A 364 -9.63 -6.06 10.91
N ASN A 365 -8.69 -5.95 9.96
CA ASN A 365 -8.89 -5.19 8.74
C ASN A 365 -9.92 -5.80 7.78
N ILE A 366 -10.25 -7.09 7.90
CA ILE A 366 -11.41 -7.66 7.19
C ILE A 366 -12.70 -7.16 7.86
N CYS A 367 -12.82 -7.33 9.19
CA CYS A 367 -13.98 -6.86 9.96
C CYS A 367 -14.28 -5.36 9.72
N MET A 368 -13.28 -4.48 9.85
CA MET A 368 -13.46 -3.03 9.68
C MET A 368 -13.84 -2.62 8.25
N ARG A 369 -13.35 -3.32 7.21
CA ARG A 369 -13.68 -2.98 5.81
C ARG A 369 -15.04 -3.49 5.37
N HIS A 370 -15.50 -4.59 5.95
CA HIS A 370 -16.79 -5.21 5.65
C HIS A 370 -17.89 -4.85 6.66
N GLU A 371 -17.57 -4.06 7.69
CA GLU A 371 -18.48 -3.62 8.75
C GLU A 371 -19.17 -4.80 9.47
N VAL A 372 -18.40 -5.87 9.70
CA VAL A 372 -18.83 -7.06 10.47
C VAL A 372 -18.09 -7.14 11.79
N ASP A 373 -18.74 -7.66 12.82
CA ASP A 373 -18.21 -7.78 14.19
C ASP A 373 -17.40 -9.07 14.43
N TYR A 374 -17.30 -9.96 13.44
CA TYR A 374 -16.45 -11.15 13.51
C TYR A 374 -15.76 -11.51 12.18
N HIS A 375 -14.77 -12.39 12.25
CA HIS A 375 -14.11 -13.08 11.14
C HIS A 375 -14.20 -14.58 11.35
N SER A 376 -14.37 -15.33 10.26
CA SER A 376 -14.19 -16.79 10.23
C SER A 376 -13.37 -17.17 9.00
N SER A 377 -12.35 -17.99 9.22
CA SER A 377 -11.53 -18.58 8.15
C SER A 377 -12.27 -19.72 7.43
N ILE A 378 -13.24 -20.37 8.09
CA ILE A 378 -14.18 -21.33 7.48
C ILE A 378 -15.02 -20.61 6.41
N LEU A 379 -15.60 -19.45 6.75
CA LEU A 379 -16.38 -18.63 5.83
C LEU A 379 -15.52 -18.00 4.72
N GLU A 380 -14.33 -17.47 5.05
CA GLU A 380 -13.38 -16.89 4.07
C GLU A 380 -12.97 -17.92 3.02
N ARG A 381 -12.76 -19.19 3.42
CA ARG A 381 -12.30 -20.28 2.55
C ARG A 381 -13.43 -21.13 1.97
N LYS A 382 -14.69 -20.73 2.12
CA LYS A 382 -15.88 -21.44 1.62
C LYS A 382 -15.91 -22.94 2.00
N LYS A 383 -15.53 -23.26 3.25
CA LYS A 383 -15.46 -24.64 3.76
C LYS A 383 -16.81 -25.27 4.13
N ILE A 384 -17.92 -24.55 3.96
CA ILE A 384 -19.28 -24.98 4.31
C ILE A 384 -20.25 -24.62 3.17
N PRO A 385 -21.44 -25.25 3.10
CA PRO A 385 -22.47 -24.90 2.11
C PRO A 385 -22.82 -23.41 2.10
N GLN A 386 -23.13 -22.87 0.91
CA GLN A 386 -23.32 -21.43 0.71
C GLN A 386 -24.50 -20.86 1.50
N GLU A 387 -25.62 -21.58 1.56
CA GLU A 387 -26.82 -21.20 2.33
C GLU A 387 -26.51 -21.05 3.83
N LEU A 388 -25.78 -22.01 4.39
CA LEU A 388 -25.35 -21.99 5.79
C LEU A 388 -24.37 -20.84 6.04
N ALA A 389 -23.47 -20.58 5.09
CA ALA A 389 -22.57 -19.44 5.13
C ALA A 389 -23.28 -18.08 4.97
N GLN A 390 -24.46 -18.02 4.34
CA GLN A 390 -25.29 -16.81 4.30
C GLN A 390 -25.92 -16.59 5.68
N LYS A 391 -26.63 -17.59 6.21
CA LYS A 391 -27.26 -17.53 7.55
C LYS A 391 -26.26 -17.14 8.65
N TYR A 392 -25.04 -17.68 8.65
CA TYR A 392 -24.03 -17.29 9.64
C TYR A 392 -23.50 -15.86 9.46
N ARG A 393 -23.48 -15.28 8.25
CA ARG A 393 -23.03 -13.88 8.04
C ARG A 393 -24.05 -12.84 8.49
N GLU A 394 -25.30 -13.25 8.72
CA GLU A 394 -26.37 -12.41 9.25
C GLU A 394 -26.39 -12.40 10.79
N MET A 395 -25.76 -13.39 11.43
CA MET A 395 -25.62 -13.51 12.88
C MET A 395 -24.53 -12.59 13.44
N ASP A 396 -24.70 -12.15 14.69
CA ASP A 396 -23.66 -11.46 15.44
C ASP A 396 -22.58 -12.43 15.99
N TYR A 397 -21.52 -11.90 16.59
CA TYR A 397 -20.46 -12.70 17.19
C TYR A 397 -20.95 -13.67 18.29
N ASN A 398 -21.92 -13.26 19.12
CA ASN A 398 -22.42 -14.04 20.25
C ASN A 398 -23.33 -15.20 19.83
N GLU A 399 -24.08 -15.00 18.75
CA GLU A 399 -24.85 -16.04 18.07
C GLU A 399 -23.91 -16.99 17.32
N VAL A 400 -23.07 -16.47 16.43
CA VAL A 400 -22.29 -17.28 15.49
C VAL A 400 -21.22 -18.14 16.16
N LYS A 401 -20.64 -17.70 17.29
CA LYS A 401 -19.63 -18.47 18.05
C LYS A 401 -20.16 -19.81 18.59
N GLN A 402 -21.48 -19.99 18.64
CA GLN A 402 -22.13 -21.26 19.04
C GLN A 402 -22.09 -22.30 17.91
N TYR A 403 -21.90 -21.85 16.66
CA TYR A 403 -21.95 -22.66 15.45
C TYR A 403 -20.61 -22.72 14.71
N LEU A 404 -19.80 -21.66 14.77
CA LEU A 404 -18.48 -21.56 14.16
C LEU A 404 -17.39 -21.55 15.24
N PRO A 405 -16.62 -22.64 15.41
CA PRO A 405 -15.57 -22.71 16.43
C PRO A 405 -14.37 -21.77 16.13
N ASP A 406 -14.28 -21.24 14.91
CA ASP A 406 -13.24 -20.29 14.49
C ASP A 406 -13.71 -18.83 14.42
N ALA A 407 -14.89 -18.53 14.99
CA ALA A 407 -15.39 -17.17 15.11
C ALA A 407 -14.46 -16.31 15.99
N TRP A 408 -13.86 -15.31 15.37
CA TRP A 408 -12.89 -14.39 15.96
C TRP A 408 -13.46 -12.96 15.90
N THR A 409 -13.34 -12.15 16.96
CA THR A 409 -13.93 -10.79 16.99
C THR A 409 -12.88 -9.73 17.29
N PRO A 410 -12.87 -8.57 16.59
CA PRO A 410 -11.83 -7.57 16.78
C PRO A 410 -11.97 -6.80 18.11
N VAL A 411 -13.12 -6.85 18.79
CA VAL A 411 -13.37 -6.03 20.00
C VAL A 411 -12.89 -6.64 21.32
N LYS A 412 -12.32 -7.86 21.30
CA LYS A 412 -11.66 -8.50 22.46
C LYS A 412 -10.19 -8.79 22.18
N SER A 413 -9.37 -8.91 23.22
CA SER A 413 -7.99 -9.39 23.09
C SER A 413 -7.97 -10.91 22.90
N HIS A 414 -7.02 -11.40 22.11
CA HIS A 414 -6.86 -12.82 21.80
C HIS A 414 -5.56 -13.38 22.37
N ASP A 415 -5.66 -14.47 23.12
CA ASP A 415 -4.51 -15.11 23.78
C ASP A 415 -3.51 -15.66 22.77
N LEU A 416 -2.23 -15.66 23.14
CA LEU A 416 -1.14 -16.14 22.29
C LEU A 416 -1.27 -17.62 21.92
N ASN A 417 -1.88 -18.43 22.79
CA ASN A 417 -2.08 -19.87 22.63
C ASN A 417 -3.43 -20.24 21.99
N GLU A 418 -4.34 -19.27 21.82
CA GLU A 418 -5.65 -19.51 21.22
C GLU A 418 -5.54 -20.05 19.79
N LYS A 419 -6.24 -21.16 19.53
CA LYS A 419 -6.23 -21.91 18.26
C LYS A 419 -6.74 -21.05 17.10
N ASP A 420 -5.82 -20.55 16.28
CA ASP A 420 -6.16 -19.72 15.12
C ASP A 420 -6.73 -20.49 13.91
N TYR A 421 -6.47 -21.79 13.80
CA TYR A 421 -6.77 -22.57 12.60
C TYR A 421 -7.38 -23.93 12.94
N PHE A 422 -8.47 -24.26 12.26
CA PHE A 422 -9.20 -25.50 12.39
C PHE A 422 -9.03 -26.35 11.12
N LYS A 423 -8.66 -27.63 11.29
CA LYS A 423 -8.58 -28.59 10.18
C LYS A 423 -9.99 -28.92 9.68
N ILE A 424 -10.10 -29.48 8.47
CA ILE A 424 -11.42 -29.79 7.88
C ILE A 424 -12.19 -30.83 8.72
N SER A 425 -11.46 -31.80 9.28
CA SER A 425 -11.95 -32.73 10.31
C SER A 425 -12.62 -32.01 11.48
N ASP A 426 -11.88 -31.07 12.10
CA ASP A 426 -12.32 -30.31 13.27
C ASP A 426 -13.56 -29.45 12.93
N THR A 427 -13.69 -29.01 11.68
CA THR A 427 -14.82 -28.17 11.29
C THR A 427 -16.11 -28.99 11.14
N LEU A 428 -16.05 -30.16 10.49
CA LEU A 428 -17.26 -30.97 10.27
C LEU A 428 -17.86 -31.53 11.57
N THR A 429 -17.04 -31.76 12.60
CA THR A 429 -17.49 -32.27 13.91
C THR A 429 -18.02 -31.18 14.85
N HIS A 430 -17.60 -29.92 14.69
CA HIS A 430 -17.98 -28.83 15.58
C HIS A 430 -18.99 -27.83 14.99
N ILE A 431 -19.26 -27.87 13.69
CA ILE A 431 -20.30 -27.03 13.08
C ILE A 431 -21.68 -27.59 13.41
N LYS A 432 -22.38 -26.93 14.34
CA LYS A 432 -23.79 -27.21 14.63
C LYS A 432 -24.68 -26.60 13.54
N LYS A 433 -25.68 -27.34 13.05
CA LYS A 433 -26.74 -26.76 12.21
C LYS A 433 -27.65 -25.91 13.12
N PRO A 434 -27.93 -24.64 12.78
CA PRO A 434 -28.94 -23.87 13.51
C PRO A 434 -30.32 -24.48 13.24
N GLU A 435 -31.11 -24.64 14.30
CA GLU A 435 -32.41 -25.31 14.24
C GLU A 435 -33.39 -24.60 13.27
N LYS A 436 -34.35 -25.37 12.76
CA LYS A 436 -35.49 -24.83 12.02
C LYS A 436 -36.51 -24.31 13.03
N THR A 437 -36.36 -23.07 13.48
CA THR A 437 -37.42 -22.39 14.22
C THR A 437 -38.68 -22.29 13.35
N GLN A 438 -39.77 -22.90 13.82
CA GLN A 438 -41.10 -22.59 13.31
C GLN A 438 -41.39 -21.09 13.56
N LYS A 439 -42.07 -20.44 12.60
CA LYS A 439 -42.49 -19.04 12.74
C LYS A 439 -43.61 -18.95 13.80
N ASN A 440 -43.24 -18.73 15.06
CA ASN A 440 -44.18 -18.22 16.04
C ASN A 440 -44.27 -16.70 15.88
N GLN A 441 -45.41 -16.21 15.38
CA GLN A 441 -45.79 -14.81 15.51
C GLN A 441 -46.09 -14.55 16.99
N THR A 442 -45.22 -13.79 17.65
CA THR A 442 -45.55 -13.12 18.91
C THR A 442 -45.16 -11.66 18.80
N LEU A 443 -46.14 -10.79 19.08
CA LEU A 443 -45.96 -9.35 19.16
C LEU A 443 -45.00 -9.02 20.31
N LEU A 444 -44.03 -8.15 20.04
CA LEU A 444 -43.19 -7.54 21.08
C LEU A 444 -43.34 -6.02 21.01
N ASN A 445 -43.78 -5.45 22.13
CA ASN A 445 -43.84 -4.01 22.33
C ASN A 445 -42.42 -3.40 22.29
N HIS A 446 -42.35 -2.12 21.93
CA HIS A 446 -41.13 -1.33 22.02
C HIS A 446 -40.60 -1.28 23.45
N ASP A 447 -39.27 -1.38 23.60
CA ASP A 447 -38.54 -0.24 24.15
C ASP A 447 -37.05 -0.17 23.72
N TYR A 448 -36.63 1.07 23.46
CA TYR A 448 -35.28 1.62 23.28
C TYR A 448 -34.11 0.82 22.63
N CYS A 449 -33.67 1.30 21.46
CA CYS A 449 -32.33 1.07 20.91
C CYS A 449 -31.85 2.32 20.13
N PRO A 450 -30.60 2.82 20.31
CA PRO A 450 -30.13 4.07 19.71
C PRO A 450 -29.97 3.98 18.17
N PRO A 451 -30.02 5.13 17.46
CA PRO A 451 -30.40 5.15 16.05
C PRO A 451 -29.33 4.59 15.10
N LYS A 452 -29.71 3.54 14.34
CA LYS A 452 -29.06 3.21 13.07
C LYS A 452 -29.35 4.34 12.08
N GLN A 453 -28.31 5.03 11.60
CA GLN A 453 -28.46 6.01 10.54
C GLN A 453 -28.86 5.31 9.23
N ASN A 454 -29.93 5.80 8.59
CA ASN A 454 -30.48 5.23 7.36
C ASN A 454 -29.43 5.19 6.23
N ILE A 455 -29.05 3.98 5.81
CA ILE A 455 -28.39 3.77 4.53
C ILE A 455 -29.48 3.49 3.50
N ILE A 456 -29.75 4.50 2.66
CA ILE A 456 -30.54 4.31 1.43
C ILE A 456 -29.72 3.39 0.51
N GLN A 457 -30.19 2.16 0.29
CA GLN A 457 -29.67 1.29 -0.75
C GLN A 457 -30.07 1.85 -2.12
N ILE A 458 -29.13 2.52 -2.79
CA ILE A 458 -29.23 2.75 -4.23
C ILE A 458 -28.78 1.47 -4.92
N ASN A 459 -29.74 0.74 -5.49
CA ASN A 459 -29.48 -0.46 -6.29
C ASN A 459 -28.80 -0.07 -7.62
N TYR A 460 -27.50 -0.31 -7.72
CA TYR A 460 -26.83 -0.42 -9.01
C TYR A 460 -26.86 -1.86 -9.48
N LEU A 461 -27.82 -2.17 -10.37
CA LEU A 461 -27.85 -3.38 -11.16
C LEU A 461 -26.62 -3.42 -12.09
N THR A 462 -25.68 -4.33 -11.82
CA THR A 462 -24.67 -4.76 -12.81
C THR A 462 -24.95 -6.21 -13.19
N THR A 463 -25.68 -6.38 -14.29
CA THR A 463 -25.90 -7.67 -14.94
C THR A 463 -24.60 -8.18 -15.54
N TYR A 464 -24.06 -9.28 -15.02
CA TYR A 464 -22.87 -9.96 -15.54
C TYR A 464 -23.27 -11.36 -16.01
N ASN A 465 -23.58 -11.50 -17.29
CA ASN A 465 -23.99 -12.77 -17.88
C ASN A 465 -22.82 -13.76 -17.96
N LYS A 466 -23.11 -15.04 -17.66
CA LYS A 466 -22.20 -16.18 -17.82
C LYS A 466 -22.78 -17.17 -18.83
N THR A 467 -22.10 -17.34 -19.95
CA THR A 467 -22.05 -18.53 -20.83
C THR A 467 -20.92 -18.25 -21.84
N ASN A 468 -20.19 -19.21 -22.41
CA ASN A 468 -19.96 -20.62 -22.08
C ASN A 468 -18.52 -20.96 -22.46
N SER A 469 -17.97 -22.06 -21.92
CA SER A 469 -16.72 -22.64 -22.42
C SER A 469 -16.99 -24.06 -22.89
N GLN A 470 -16.79 -24.36 -24.18
CA GLN A 470 -16.03 -25.52 -24.71
C GLN A 470 -16.34 -25.86 -26.18
N ILE A 471 -15.33 -26.49 -26.81
CA ILE A 471 -15.38 -27.46 -27.93
C ILE A 471 -15.37 -26.96 -29.40
N VAL A 472 -14.15 -27.07 -29.96
CA VAL A 472 -13.76 -27.69 -31.25
C VAL A 472 -13.88 -26.94 -32.59
N GLU A 473 -12.80 -27.14 -33.35
CA GLU A 473 -12.43 -26.83 -34.73
C GLU A 473 -13.55 -26.88 -35.80
N ASN A 474 -13.63 -25.86 -36.67
CA ASN A 474 -13.11 -25.99 -38.04
C ASN A 474 -13.09 -24.69 -38.89
N LYS A 475 -12.42 -24.84 -40.04
CA LYS A 475 -12.05 -23.88 -41.10
C LYS A 475 -13.16 -22.97 -41.67
N ASN A 476 -12.70 -21.79 -42.13
CA ASN A 476 -13.18 -21.01 -43.29
C ASN A 476 -14.66 -20.55 -43.35
N LYS A 477 -14.89 -19.22 -43.20
CA LYS A 477 -15.14 -18.29 -44.34
C LYS A 477 -15.33 -16.83 -43.87
N LYS A 478 -15.20 -15.90 -44.83
CA LYS A 478 -15.68 -14.50 -44.72
C LYS A 478 -17.23 -14.46 -44.74
N ASP A 479 -17.75 -13.26 -44.54
CA ASP A 479 -19.12 -12.78 -44.78
C ASP A 479 -20.02 -12.65 -43.53
N ASN A 480 -21.04 -11.78 -43.62
CA ASN A 480 -21.99 -11.32 -42.58
C ASN A 480 -21.51 -10.34 -41.49
N ILE A 481 -20.91 -9.22 -41.90
CA ILE A 481 -20.93 -7.97 -41.10
C ILE A 481 -22.30 -7.25 -41.18
N ASP A 482 -23.02 -7.40 -42.30
CA ASP A 482 -24.25 -6.63 -42.59
C ASP A 482 -25.51 -7.12 -41.86
N GLU A 483 -25.52 -8.33 -41.28
CA GLU A 483 -26.63 -8.78 -40.42
C GLU A 483 -26.63 -8.12 -39.04
N CYS A 484 -25.44 -7.84 -38.48
CA CYS A 484 -25.33 -7.23 -37.16
C CYS A 484 -25.84 -5.78 -37.12
N ILE A 485 -25.78 -5.07 -38.27
CA ILE A 485 -26.23 -3.67 -38.36
C ILE A 485 -27.76 -3.56 -38.42
N LYS A 486 -28.45 -4.53 -39.06
CA LYS A 486 -29.93 -4.53 -39.15
C LYS A 486 -30.61 -4.73 -37.79
N TYR A 487 -30.00 -5.47 -36.85
CA TYR A 487 -30.61 -5.71 -35.55
C TYR A 487 -30.63 -4.47 -34.64
N ILE A 488 -29.62 -3.60 -34.73
CA ILE A 488 -29.47 -2.41 -33.87
C ILE A 488 -30.42 -1.27 -34.27
N ILE A 489 -30.86 -1.22 -35.54
CA ILE A 489 -31.73 -0.15 -36.05
C ILE A 489 -33.20 -0.38 -35.66
N ASN A 490 -33.65 -1.63 -35.50
CA ASN A 490 -35.08 -1.95 -35.30
C ASN A 490 -35.62 -1.80 -33.86
N THR A 491 -34.78 -1.55 -32.85
CA THR A 491 -35.23 -1.42 -31.43
C THR A 491 -35.35 0.02 -30.93
N LYS A 492 -35.48 1.01 -31.82
CA LYS A 492 -35.68 2.43 -31.46
C LYS A 492 -37.00 3.06 -31.92
N GLN A 493 -37.95 2.28 -32.42
CA GLN A 493 -39.33 2.71 -32.65
C GLN A 493 -40.30 2.00 -31.70
N LYS A 494 -41.27 2.77 -31.18
CA LYS A 494 -42.30 2.44 -30.17
C LYS A 494 -41.89 2.60 -28.70
N ASN A 495 -41.98 3.84 -28.24
CA ASN A 495 -42.91 4.23 -27.17
C ASN A 495 -43.07 5.76 -27.18
N GLU A 496 -43.99 6.23 -28.02
CA GLU A 496 -44.48 7.62 -28.02
C GLU A 496 -45.63 7.77 -27.02
N ILE A 497 -45.64 8.87 -26.26
CA ILE A 497 -46.86 9.46 -25.66
C ILE A 497 -46.78 10.99 -25.84
N GLU A 498 -47.90 11.60 -26.24
CA GLU A 498 -48.02 12.95 -26.82
C GLU A 498 -49.25 13.72 -26.25
N ILE A 499 -49.32 15.06 -26.14
CA ILE A 499 -48.31 16.13 -26.31
C ILE A 499 -48.27 17.01 -25.02
N PRO A 500 -48.76 18.28 -24.89
CA PRO A 500 -48.62 19.49 -25.73
C PRO A 500 -47.93 20.71 -25.05
N TYR A 501 -46.92 21.24 -25.74
CA TYR A 501 -46.80 22.65 -26.17
C TYR A 501 -47.27 23.84 -25.30
N ARG A 502 -46.32 24.79 -25.09
CA ARG A 502 -46.38 26.29 -25.11
C ARG A 502 -45.80 26.96 -23.84
N ILE A 503 -45.08 28.09 -23.84
CA ILE A 503 -44.37 28.98 -24.80
C ILE A 503 -43.74 30.12 -23.93
N ASN A 504 -42.60 30.71 -24.36
CA ASN A 504 -42.02 32.03 -24.01
C ASN A 504 -41.44 32.40 -22.60
N ALA A 505 -40.15 32.79 -22.67
CA ALA A 505 -39.51 34.06 -22.22
C ALA A 505 -39.69 34.53 -20.75
N LYS A 506 -38.62 34.90 -20.04
CA LYS A 506 -37.42 35.67 -20.45
C LYS A 506 -36.12 35.13 -19.84
#